data_AF-A0A7C4W794-F1
#
_entry.id   AF-A0A7C4W794-F1
#
_cell.length_a   1.000
_cell.length_b   1.000
_cell.length_c   1.000
_cell.angle_alpha   90.00
_cell.angle_beta   90.00
_cell.angle_gamma   90.00
#
_symmetry.space_group_name_H-M   'P 1'
#
loop_
_entity.id
_entity.type
_entity.pdbx_description
1 polymer ?
#
loop_
_entity_poly.entity_id
_entity_poly.type
_entity_poly.pdbx_seq_one_letter_code
_entity_poly.pdbx_strand_id
1 'polypeptide(L)' 'MHELKISPKVKDALEKRKPIVALESTVIAHGLPYPHNIETAKALEQICTENSVVPATIGVLKGEIIVGMTEEEI' A
#
# COMPACT_ATOMS: atom_id res chain seq x y z
N MET A 1 1.49 12.24 19.23
CA MET A 1 0.46 11.68 18.33
C MET A 1 1.20 11.14 17.14
N HIS A 2 0.97 9.87 16.77
CA HIS A 2 1.56 9.32 15.55
C HIS A 2 0.80 9.91 14.36
N GLU A 3 1.53 10.53 13.44
CA GLU A 3 0.96 11.22 12.28
C GLU A 3 0.58 10.19 11.21
N LEU A 4 -0.50 10.48 10.48
CA LEU A 4 -0.97 9.67 9.36
C LEU A 4 -0.34 10.22 8.08
N LYS A 5 0.65 9.51 7.54
CA LYS A 5 1.29 9.84 6.26
C LYS A 5 0.48 9.22 5.11
N ILE A 6 -0.20 10.06 4.34
CA ILE A 6 -0.92 9.62 3.13
C ILE A 6 -0.06 9.96 1.92
N SER A 7 0.20 8.97 1.07
CA SER A 7 1.01 9.18 -0.13
C SER A 7 0.31 10.13 -1.12
N PRO A 8 1.07 10.88 -1.96
CA PRO A 8 0.49 11.78 -2.94
C PRO A 8 -0.53 11.10 -3.87
N LYS A 9 -0.26 9.84 -4.27
CA LYS A 9 -1.14 9.05 -5.15
C LYS A 9 -2.49 8.76 -4.48
N VAL A 10 -2.48 8.36 -3.20
CA VAL A 10 -3.71 8.09 -2.44
C VAL A 10 -4.46 9.38 -2.13
N LYS A 11 -3.74 10.46 -1.80
CA LYS A 11 -4.35 11.77 -1.55
C LYS A 11 -5.08 12.30 -2.79
N ASP A 12 -4.46 12.24 -3.97
CA ASP A 12 -5.10 12.59 -5.26
C ASP A 12 -6.36 11.77 -5.53
N ALA A 13 -6.29 10.46 -5.24
CA ALA A 13 -7.41 9.55 -5.43
C ALA A 13 -8.60 9.91 -4.53
N LEU A 14 -8.34 10.24 -3.26
CA LEU A 14 -9.37 10.69 -2.32
C LEU A 14 -10.01 12.01 -2.77
N GLU A 15 -9.20 13.01 -3.12
CA GLU A 15 -9.68 14.33 -3.57
C GLU A 15 -10.53 14.22 -4.84
N LYS A 16 -10.14 13.34 -5.77
CA LYS A 16 -10.85 13.10 -7.04
C LYS A 16 -11.93 12.02 -6.94
N ARG A 17 -12.19 11.45 -5.75
CA ARG A 17 -13.13 10.36 -5.53
C ARG A 17 -12.91 9.16 -6.46
N LYS A 18 -11.65 8.86 -6.77
CA LYS A 18 -11.25 7.64 -7.48
C LYS A 18 -11.38 6.43 -6.56
N PRO A 19 -11.68 5.24 -7.09
CA PRO A 19 -11.70 4.03 -6.28
C PRO A 19 -10.31 3.73 -5.72
N ILE A 20 -10.28 3.33 -4.44
CA ILE A 20 -9.06 2.95 -3.71
C ILE A 20 -9.28 1.58 -3.08
N VAL A 21 -8.27 0.72 -3.16
CA VAL A 21 -8.23 -0.56 -2.44
C VAL A 21 -7.09 -0.53 -1.45
N ALA A 22 -7.42 -0.73 -0.17
CA ALA A 22 -6.44 -0.89 0.89
C ALA A 22 -5.83 -2.30 0.83
N LEU A 23 -4.50 -2.40 0.94
CA LEU A 23 -3.74 -3.64 1.00
C LEU A 23 -3.01 -3.70 2.35
N GLU A 24 -2.97 -4.88 2.99
CA GLU A 24 -2.32 -5.03 4.30
C GLU A 24 -0.82 -5.32 4.19
N SER A 25 -0.03 -4.82 5.15
CA SER A 25 1.41 -5.13 5.24
C SER A 25 1.73 -6.47 5.92
N THR A 26 0.80 -7.07 6.68
CA THR A 26 1.07 -8.28 7.48
C THR A 26 1.44 -9.48 6.62
N VAL A 27 0.74 -9.71 5.50
CA VAL A 27 1.08 -10.78 4.55
C VAL A 27 2.49 -10.62 4.01
N ILE A 28 2.95 -9.38 3.82
CA ILE A 28 4.29 -9.06 3.33
C ILE A 28 5.35 -9.33 4.41
N ALA A 29 5.10 -8.87 5.63
CA ALA A 29 6.06 -8.95 6.73
C ALA A 29 6.18 -10.34 7.37
N HIS A 30 5.06 -11.06 7.47
CA HIS A 30 4.96 -12.29 8.28
C HIS A 30 4.17 -13.43 7.63
N GLY A 31 3.38 -13.15 6.59
CA GLY A 31 2.48 -14.15 6.00
C GLY A 31 3.15 -15.05 4.95
N LEU A 32 4.11 -14.53 4.19
CA LEU A 32 4.77 -15.25 3.10
C LEU A 32 6.30 -15.21 3.22
N PRO A 33 7.00 -16.28 2.80
CA PRO A 33 8.45 -16.27 2.75
C PRO A 33 8.96 -15.39 1.60
N TYR A 34 10.15 -14.82 1.75
CA TYR A 34 10.86 -14.21 0.62
C TYR A 34 11.19 -15.26 -0.46
N PRO A 35 11.05 -14.95 -1.77
CA PRO A 35 10.65 -13.66 -2.37
C PRO A 35 9.14 -13.47 -2.56
N HIS A 36 8.33 -14.48 -2.24
CA HIS A 36 6.90 -14.51 -2.52
C HIS A 36 6.12 -13.38 -1.83
N ASN A 37 6.59 -12.89 -0.68
CA ASN A 37 6.00 -11.72 -0.02
C ASN A 37 6.03 -10.47 -0.90
N ILE A 38 7.18 -10.15 -1.48
CA ILE A 38 7.36 -8.98 -2.37
C ILE A 38 6.66 -9.21 -3.70
N GLU A 39 6.78 -10.41 -4.27
CA GLU A 39 6.12 -10.76 -5.55
C GLU A 39 4.60 -10.64 -5.44
N THR A 40 4.03 -11.13 -4.33
CA THR A 40 2.58 -11.04 -4.08
C THR A 40 2.15 -9.58 -3.88
N ALA A 41 2.90 -8.79 -3.12
CA ALA A 41 2.60 -7.37 -2.93
C ALA A 41 2.55 -6.63 -4.28
N LYS A 42 3.56 -6.83 -5.12
CA LYS A 42 3.64 -6.25 -6.46
C LYS A 42 2.50 -6.70 -7.36
N ALA A 43 2.17 -8.00 -7.35
CA ALA A 43 1.06 -8.54 -8.14
C ALA A 43 -0.29 -7.91 -7.73
N LEU A 44 -0.54 -7.74 -6.43
CA LEU A 44 -1.77 -7.11 -5.93
C LEU A 44 -1.88 -5.63 -6.33
N GLU A 45 -0.79 -4.87 -6.25
CA GLU A 45 -0.76 -3.48 -6.71
C GLU A 45 -0.97 -3.35 -8.23
N GLN A 46 -0.39 -4.27 -8.99
CA GLN A 46 -0.57 -4.35 -10.44
C GLN A 46 -2.05 -4.62 -10.79
N ILE A 47 -2.67 -5.62 -10.15
CA ILE A 47 -4.09 -5.94 -10.35
C ILE A 47 -4.98 -4.72 -10.08
N CYS A 48 -4.71 -3.97 -9.01
CA CYS A 48 -5.47 -2.74 -8.73
C CYS A 48 -5.31 -1.73 -9.88
N THR A 49 -4.09 -1.49 -10.32
CA THR A 49 -3.77 -0.52 -11.38
C THR A 49 -4.41 -0.91 -12.71
N GLU A 50 -4.37 -2.19 -13.10
CA GLU A 50 -5.02 -2.73 -14.31
C GLU A 50 -6.54 -2.53 -14.28
N ASN A 51 -7.14 -2.53 -13.10
CA ASN A 51 -8.57 -2.27 -12.90
C ASN A 51 -8.90 -0.78 -12.69
N SER A 52 -7.97 0.13 -12.96
CA SER A 52 -8.13 1.57 -12.74
C SER A 52 -8.47 1.95 -11.29
N VAL A 53 -8.00 1.14 -10.34
CA VAL A 53 -8.13 1.34 -8.89
C VAL A 53 -6.78 1.74 -8.31
N VAL A 54 -6.78 2.68 -7.37
CA VAL A 54 -5.54 3.09 -6.71
C VAL A 54 -5.24 2.14 -5.55
N PRO A 55 -4.14 1.36 -5.60
CA PRO A 55 -3.72 0.57 -4.45
C PRO A 55 -3.19 1.47 -3.34
N ALA A 56 -3.47 1.10 -2.09
CA ALA A 56 -2.96 1.74 -0.90
C ALA A 56 -2.48 0.67 0.09
N THR A 57 -1.23 0.24 -0.05
CA THR A 57 -0.57 -0.63 0.94
C THR A 57 -0.39 0.16 2.25
N ILE A 58 -0.89 -0.38 3.35
CA ILE A 58 -0.91 0.27 4.67
C ILE A 58 -0.01 -0.49 5.64
N GLY A 59 0.84 0.25 6.34
CA GLY A 59 1.73 -0.29 7.35
C GLY A 59 2.18 0.76 8.36
N VAL A 60 3.00 0.32 9.32
CA VAL A 60 3.62 1.19 10.33
C VAL A 60 5.13 1.10 10.18
N LEU A 61 5.77 2.23 9.86
CA LEU A 61 7.22 2.32 9.74
C LEU A 61 7.75 3.34 10.74
N LYS A 62 8.65 2.91 11.63
CA LYS A 62 9.25 3.78 12.67
C LYS A 62 8.23 4.56 13.51
N GLY A 63 7.06 3.96 13.75
CA GLY A 63 5.98 4.57 14.52
C GLY A 63 5.11 5.57 13.73
N GLU A 64 5.30 5.71 12.43
CA GLU A 64 4.41 6.49 11.54
C GLU A 64 3.46 5.56 10.81
N ILE A 65 2.17 5.91 10.74
CA ILE A 65 1.19 5.14 9.96
C ILE A 65 1.25 5.64 8.52
N ILE A 66 1.54 4.74 7.58
CA ILE A 66 1.69 5.06 6.17
C ILE A 66 0.53 4.46 5.39
N VAL A 67 -0.13 5.28 4.57
CA VAL A 67 -1.18 4.87 3.63
C VAL A 67 -0.68 5.10 2.21
N GLY A 68 -0.40 4.00 1.51
CA GLY A 68 0.25 3.99 0.21
C GLY A 68 1.77 3.98 0.33
N MET A 69 2.31 2.91 0.90
CA MET A 69 3.75 2.67 1.03
C MET A 69 4.47 2.65 -0.32
N THR A 70 5.73 3.07 -0.37
CA THR A 70 6.58 2.98 -1.58
C THR A 70 7.22 1.59 -1.73
N GLU A 71 7.79 1.29 -2.89
CA GLU A 71 8.54 0.04 -3.10
C GLU A 71 9.73 -0.11 -2.14
N GLU A 72 10.34 0.98 -1.70
CA GLU A 72 11.43 0.95 -0.72
C GLU A 72 10.94 0.78 0.73
N GLU A 73 9.67 1.08 0.99
CA GLU A 73 9.04 0.90 2.31
C GLU A 73 8.47 -0.52 2.47
N ILE A 74 8.21 -1.23 1.36
CA ILE A 74 7.76 -2.64 1.28
C ILE A 74 8.95 -3.60 1.30
#